data_AF-I7JZL6-F1
#
_entry.id   AF-I7JZL6-F1
#
_cell.length_a   1.000
_cell.length_b   1.000
_cell.length_c   1.000
_cell.angle_alpha   90.00
_cell.angle_beta   90.00
_cell.angle_gamma   90.00
#
_symmetry.space_group_name_H-M   'P 1'
#
loop_
_entity.id
_entity.type
_entity.pdbx_description
1 polymer ?
#
loop_
_entity_poly.entity_id
_entity_poly.type
_entity_poly.pdbx_seq_one_letter_code
_entity_poly.pdbx_strand_id
1 'polypeptide(L)'
;MQKLVAAFQATPAGMGQFDVMELKLVTSKALRAELEKLADGAFYGAPALFVVATKTDSPFADRDASCAAENLMIEAKELGLGSVYILGGAMALNKSEKAQELLHLKSGYNVSVVVPVGVPAEEPATPDRTDRYQVENL
;
A
#
# COMPACT_ATOMS: atom_id res chain seq x y z
N MET A 1 2.81 -14.73 1.60
CA MET A 1 2.12 -14.12 0.43
C MET A 1 0.62 -14.35 0.46
N GLN A 2 0.13 -15.59 0.45
CA GLN A 2 -1.33 -15.86 0.43
C GLN A 2 -2.09 -15.19 1.58
N LYS A 3 -1.55 -15.21 2.80
CA LYS A 3 -2.17 -14.54 3.94
C LYS A 3 -2.25 -13.00 3.80
N LEU A 4 -1.21 -12.37 3.26
CA LEU A 4 -1.24 -10.93 2.93
C LEU A 4 -2.31 -10.60 1.89
N VAL A 5 -2.45 -11.44 0.86
CA VAL A 5 -3.54 -11.28 -0.12
C VAL A 5 -4.91 -11.46 0.56
N ALA A 6 -5.05 -12.44 1.47
CA ALA A 6 -6.27 -12.62 2.23
C ALA A 6 -6.59 -11.42 3.14
N ALA A 7 -5.58 -10.80 3.76
CA ALA A 7 -5.72 -9.58 4.55
C ALA A 7 -6.24 -8.40 3.71
N PHE A 8 -5.72 -8.24 2.48
CA PHE A 8 -6.27 -7.27 1.52
C PHE A 8 -7.72 -7.60 1.15
N GLN A 9 -8.04 -8.86 0.86
CA GLN A 9 -9.41 -9.29 0.50
C GLN A 9 -10.42 -9.12 1.65
N ALA A 10 -9.96 -9.13 2.90
CA ALA A 10 -10.79 -8.91 4.08
C ALA A 10 -11.07 -7.42 4.36
N THR A 11 -10.53 -6.50 3.56
CA THR A 11 -10.73 -5.06 3.77
C THR A 11 -12.21 -4.68 3.65
N PRO A 12 -12.76 -3.89 4.58
CA PRO A 12 -14.10 -3.32 4.40
C PRO A 12 -14.13 -2.37 3.20
N ALA A 13 -15.29 -2.24 2.57
CA ALA A 13 -15.51 -1.27 1.51
C ALA A 13 -16.69 -0.37 1.87
N GLY A 14 -16.57 0.93 1.62
CA GLY A 14 -17.66 1.88 1.80
C GLY A 14 -18.92 1.41 1.08
N MET A 15 -20.04 1.31 1.80
CA MET A 15 -21.32 0.82 1.27
C MET A 15 -21.26 -0.58 0.61
N GLY A 16 -20.24 -1.40 0.93
CA GLY A 16 -20.04 -2.70 0.28
C GLY A 16 -19.56 -2.62 -1.17
N GLN A 17 -19.00 -1.47 -1.61
CA GLN A 17 -18.53 -1.23 -2.98
C GLN A 17 -17.12 -1.80 -3.21
N PHE A 18 -16.99 -3.13 -3.23
CA PHE A 18 -15.70 -3.81 -3.36
C PHE A 18 -14.98 -3.57 -4.70
N ASP A 19 -15.69 -3.06 -5.72
CA ASP A 19 -15.08 -2.72 -7.01
C ASP A 19 -14.35 -1.36 -7.01
N VAL A 20 -14.40 -0.60 -5.90
CA VAL A 20 -13.66 0.67 -5.74
C VAL A 20 -12.15 0.44 -5.67
N MET A 21 -11.68 -0.71 -5.16
CA MET A 21 -10.26 -1.00 -4.95
C MET A 21 -9.74 -2.12 -5.85
N GLU A 22 -8.46 -2.04 -6.22
CA GLU A 22 -7.71 -3.12 -6.87
C GLU A 22 -6.30 -3.22 -6.28
N LEU A 23 -5.85 -4.45 -6.02
CA LEU A 23 -4.46 -4.72 -5.62
C LEU A 23 -3.63 -5.12 -6.83
N LYS A 24 -2.56 -4.38 -7.12
CA LYS A 24 -1.46 -4.83 -7.98
C LYS A 24 -0.34 -5.39 -7.09
N LEU A 25 -0.26 -6.72 -7.02
CA LEU A 25 0.83 -7.40 -6.32
C LEU A 25 2.05 -7.52 -7.24
N VAL A 26 3.09 -6.74 -6.95
CA VAL A 26 4.31 -6.69 -7.77
C VAL A 26 5.44 -7.45 -7.08
N THR A 27 5.79 -8.63 -7.60
CA THR A 27 6.92 -9.45 -7.10
C THR A 27 8.08 -9.57 -8.10
N SER A 28 7.83 -9.31 -9.38
CA SER A 28 8.85 -9.34 -10.44
C SER A 28 10.00 -8.37 -10.13
N LYS A 29 11.23 -8.89 -10.04
CA LYS A 29 12.43 -8.10 -9.74
C LYS A 29 12.64 -6.96 -10.73
N ALA A 30 12.43 -7.22 -12.02
CA ALA A 30 12.60 -6.23 -13.07
C ALA A 30 11.55 -5.11 -12.95
N LEU A 31 10.28 -5.46 -12.75
CA LEU A 31 9.21 -4.49 -12.60
C LEU A 31 9.39 -3.63 -11.33
N ARG A 32 9.74 -4.25 -10.19
CA ARG A 32 10.03 -3.50 -8.96
C ARG A 32 11.18 -2.51 -9.15
N ALA A 33 12.26 -2.91 -9.82
CA ALA A 33 13.39 -2.03 -10.07
C ALA A 33 13.02 -0.82 -10.94
N GLU A 34 12.11 -0.98 -11.90
CA GLU A 34 11.62 0.14 -12.71
C GLU A 34 10.70 1.05 -11.90
N LEU A 35 9.77 0.50 -11.11
CA LEU A 35 8.90 1.30 -10.24
C LEU A 35 9.70 2.04 -9.16
N GLU A 36 10.74 1.43 -8.59
CA GLU A 36 11.64 2.05 -7.60
C GLU A 36 12.29 3.32 -8.15
N LYS A 37 12.81 3.27 -9.39
CA LYS A 37 13.40 4.44 -10.06
C LYS A 37 12.37 5.54 -10.28
N LEU A 38 11.16 5.16 -10.70
CA LEU A 38 10.06 6.11 -10.95
C LEU A 38 9.52 6.73 -9.66
N ALA A 39 9.74 6.08 -8.52
CA ALA A 39 9.34 6.54 -7.20
C ALA A 39 10.50 7.08 -6.35
N ASP A 40 11.65 7.39 -6.96
CA ASP A 40 12.84 7.96 -6.29
C ASP A 40 13.30 7.15 -5.06
N GLY A 41 13.31 5.81 -5.16
CA GLY A 41 13.79 4.95 -4.08
C GLY A 41 12.81 4.75 -2.91
N ALA A 42 11.53 5.10 -3.09
CA ALA A 42 10.55 5.08 -2.01
C ALA A 42 10.12 3.68 -1.52
N PHE A 43 10.59 2.58 -2.13
CA PHE A 43 10.18 1.23 -1.73
C PHE A 43 11.30 0.39 -1.10
N TYR A 44 12.49 0.99 -0.93
CA TYR A 44 13.59 0.46 -0.14
C TYR A 44 14.06 -0.94 -0.60
N GLY A 45 13.88 -1.27 -1.88
CA GLY A 45 14.28 -2.56 -2.43
C GLY A 45 13.44 -3.75 -1.95
N ALA A 46 12.27 -3.52 -1.35
CA ALA A 46 11.40 -4.59 -0.85
C ALA A 46 11.09 -5.64 -1.93
N PRO A 47 11.08 -6.95 -1.59
CA PRO A 47 10.86 -8.03 -2.55
C PRO A 47 9.41 -8.13 -3.06
N ALA A 48 8.46 -7.48 -2.40
CA ALA A 48 7.07 -7.41 -2.81
C ALA A 48 6.51 -6.00 -2.59
N LEU A 49 5.78 -5.48 -3.57
CA LEU A 49 5.01 -4.23 -3.45
C LEU A 49 3.53 -4.56 -3.57
N PHE A 50 2.75 -4.14 -2.58
CA PHE A 50 1.30 -4.17 -2.62
C PHE A 50 0.82 -2.77 -3.00
N VAL A 51 0.55 -2.58 -4.29
CA VAL A 51 0.11 -1.30 -4.84
C VAL A 51 -1.42 -1.29 -4.84
N VAL A 52 -2.02 -0.50 -3.96
CA VAL A 52 -3.48 -0.37 -3.85
C VAL A 52 -3.93 0.78 -4.74
N ALA A 53 -4.66 0.43 -5.79
CA ALA A 53 -5.25 1.38 -6.72
C ALA A 53 -6.75 1.54 -6.44
N THR A 54 -7.29 2.73 -6.61
CA THR A 54 -8.69 3.02 -6.34
C THR A 54 -9.33 3.88 -7.42
N LYS A 55 -10.66 3.83 -7.52
CA LYS A 55 -11.44 4.70 -8.41
C LYS A 55 -11.33 6.17 -7.98
N THR A 56 -11.01 7.06 -8.91
CA THR A 56 -10.83 8.50 -8.64
C THR A 56 -12.13 9.24 -8.33
N ASP A 57 -13.29 8.69 -8.71
CA ASP A 57 -14.62 9.27 -8.50
C ASP A 57 -15.32 8.76 -7.24
N SER A 58 -14.71 7.82 -6.51
CA SER A 58 -15.29 7.28 -5.28
C SER A 58 -14.98 8.17 -4.07
N PRO A 59 -15.99 8.56 -3.28
CA PRO A 59 -15.74 9.27 -2.02
C PRO A 59 -15.10 8.36 -0.95
N PHE A 60 -15.05 7.05 -1.15
CA PHE A 60 -14.50 6.08 -0.20
C PHE A 60 -13.06 5.66 -0.51
N ALA A 61 -12.57 5.95 -1.73
CA ALA A 61 -11.29 5.52 -2.27
C ALA A 61 -10.14 5.49 -1.25
N ASP A 62 -9.67 6.64 -0.78
CA ASP A 62 -8.51 6.72 0.11
C ASP A 62 -8.76 6.13 1.50
N ARG A 63 -10.02 6.13 1.97
CA ARG A 63 -10.41 5.54 3.26
C ARG A 63 -10.32 4.02 3.20
N ASP A 64 -10.91 3.42 2.16
CA ASP A 64 -10.87 1.99 1.93
C ASP A 64 -9.42 1.52 1.70
N ALA A 65 -8.65 2.25 0.90
CA ALA A 65 -7.23 1.95 0.67
C ALA A 65 -6.38 2.04 1.95
N SER A 66 -6.69 2.98 2.85
CA SER A 66 -5.98 3.09 4.13
C SER A 66 -6.27 1.90 5.03
N CYS A 67 -7.52 1.42 5.07
CA CYS A 67 -7.86 0.17 5.75
C CYS A 67 -7.15 -1.03 5.13
N ALA A 68 -7.06 -1.09 3.80
CA ALA A 68 -6.36 -2.18 3.10
C ALA A 68 -4.86 -2.21 3.45
N ALA A 69 -4.22 -1.03 3.48
CA ALA A 69 -2.83 -0.89 3.84
C ALA A 69 -2.58 -1.31 5.29
N GLU A 70 -3.43 -0.89 6.24
CA GLU A 70 -3.30 -1.28 7.64
C GLU A 70 -3.46 -2.80 7.82
N ASN A 71 -4.47 -3.42 7.19
CA ASN A 71 -4.65 -4.87 7.20
C ASN A 71 -3.39 -5.61 6.70
N LEU A 72 -2.78 -5.13 5.62
CA LEU A 72 -1.54 -5.67 5.07
C LEU A 72 -0.37 -5.53 6.06
N MET A 73 -0.24 -4.38 6.72
CA MET A 73 0.86 -4.12 7.66
C MET A 73 0.73 -4.94 8.96
N ILE A 74 -0.50 -5.12 9.47
CA ILE A 74 -0.77 -5.99 10.63
C ILE A 74 -0.42 -7.44 10.29
N GLU A 75 -0.92 -7.97 9.17
CA GLU A 75 -0.60 -9.35 8.76
C GLU A 75 0.89 -9.51 8.46
N ALA A 76 1.55 -8.51 7.85
CA ALA A 76 3.00 -8.54 7.66
C ALA A 76 3.73 -8.67 8.99
N LYS A 77 3.33 -7.91 10.01
CA LYS A 77 3.92 -7.99 11.35
C LYS A 77 3.70 -9.35 12.00
N GLU A 78 2.50 -9.93 11.91
CA GLU A 78 2.21 -11.28 12.43
C GLU A 78 3.08 -12.36 11.78
N LEU A 79 3.46 -12.15 10.50
CA LEU A 79 4.37 -13.04 9.78
C LEU A 79 5.86 -12.77 10.04
N GLY A 80 6.20 -11.83 10.93
CA GLY A 80 7.57 -11.42 11.20
C GLY A 80 8.23 -10.63 10.06
N LEU A 81 7.43 -10.00 9.19
CA LEU A 81 7.89 -9.17 8.09
C LEU A 81 7.88 -7.68 8.47
N GLY A 82 8.71 -6.92 7.77
CA GLY A 82 8.68 -5.46 7.78
C GLY A 82 7.78 -4.93 6.66
N SER A 83 7.08 -3.85 6.95
CA SER A 83 6.21 -3.14 6.00
C SER A 83 6.16 -1.65 6.30
N VAL A 84 5.82 -0.84 5.29
CA VAL A 84 5.70 0.62 5.45
C VAL A 84 4.59 1.18 4.56
N TYR A 85 3.83 2.16 5.07
CA TYR A 85 2.83 2.90 4.30
C TYR A 85 3.52 3.98 3.45
N ILE A 86 3.45 3.90 2.13
CA ILE A 86 4.10 4.86 1.22
C ILE A 86 3.08 5.62 0.39
N LEU A 87 2.87 6.89 0.77
CA LEU A 87 2.09 7.86 -0.03
C LEU A 87 2.95 8.55 -1.09
N GLY A 88 4.17 8.96 -0.73
CA GLY A 88 5.06 9.69 -1.65
C GLY A 88 5.36 8.91 -2.94
N GLY A 89 5.64 7.61 -2.81
CA GLY A 89 5.81 6.73 -3.97
C GLY A 89 4.53 6.58 -4.80
N ALA A 90 3.37 6.43 -4.17
CA ALA A 90 2.08 6.40 -4.89
C ALA A 90 1.85 7.67 -5.72
N MET A 91 2.11 8.85 -5.14
CA MET A 91 2.02 10.13 -5.84
C MET A 91 3.01 10.23 -7.02
N ALA A 92 4.24 9.72 -6.86
CA ALA A 92 5.23 9.70 -7.93
C ALA A 92 4.79 8.79 -9.09
N LEU A 93 4.27 7.59 -8.78
CA LEU A 93 3.74 6.66 -9.79
C LEU A 93 2.56 7.27 -10.55
N ASN A 94 1.65 7.98 -9.87
CA ASN A 94 0.54 8.67 -10.52
C ASN A 94 0.97 9.79 -11.47
N LYS A 95 2.16 10.38 -11.29
CA LYS A 95 2.71 11.40 -12.20
C LYS A 95 3.44 10.81 -13.41
N SER A 96 3.62 9.49 -13.47
CA SER A 96 4.38 8.81 -14.52
C SER A 96 3.48 7.94 -15.37
N GLU A 97 3.20 8.34 -16.62
CA GLU A 97 2.44 7.52 -17.58
C GLU A 97 3.05 6.12 -17.73
N LYS A 98 4.39 6.04 -17.83
CA LYS A 98 5.12 4.77 -17.85
C LYS A 98 4.80 3.89 -16.63
N ALA A 99 4.74 4.46 -15.41
CA ALA A 99 4.38 3.67 -14.23
C ALA A 99 2.94 3.16 -14.31
N GLN A 100 2.00 4.02 -14.74
CA GLN A 100 0.59 3.65 -14.88
C GLN A 100 0.41 2.52 -15.90
N GLU A 101 1.12 2.56 -17.03
CA GLU A 101 1.14 1.50 -18.05
C GLU A 101 1.72 0.19 -17.49
N LEU A 102 2.88 0.26 -16.82
CA LEU A 102 3.55 -0.90 -16.22
C LEU A 102 2.70 -1.59 -15.15
N LEU A 103 1.88 -0.82 -14.43
CA LEU A 103 0.94 -1.33 -13.42
C LEU A 103 -0.39 -1.80 -14.02
N HIS A 104 -0.59 -1.60 -15.32
CA HIS A 104 -1.85 -1.84 -16.02
C HIS A 104 -3.01 -1.17 -15.28
N LEU A 105 -2.85 0.11 -14.90
CA LEU A 105 -3.92 0.87 -14.27
C LEU A 105 -5.07 1.06 -15.25
N LYS A 106 -6.29 0.84 -14.76
CA LYS A 106 -7.50 1.07 -15.53
C LYS A 106 -7.76 2.56 -15.63
N SER A 107 -8.44 2.99 -16.70
CA SER A 107 -8.97 4.34 -16.78
C SER A 107 -9.87 4.62 -15.56
N GLY A 108 -9.75 5.83 -15.00
CA GLY A 108 -10.48 6.23 -13.79
C GLY A 108 -9.92 5.67 -12.48
N TYR A 109 -8.72 5.05 -12.50
CA TYR A 109 -8.02 4.62 -11.29
C TYR A 109 -6.73 5.41 -11.08
N ASN A 110 -6.36 5.61 -9.81
CA ASN A 110 -5.04 6.05 -9.39
C ASN A 110 -4.46 5.07 -8.37
N VAL A 111 -3.17 5.18 -8.07
CA VAL A 111 -2.55 4.53 -6.91
C VAL A 111 -2.82 5.37 -5.67
N SER A 112 -3.54 4.84 -4.66
CA SER A 112 -3.76 5.54 -3.39
C SER A 112 -2.61 5.32 -2.42
N VAL A 113 -2.05 4.11 -2.37
CA VAL A 113 -0.95 3.76 -1.46
C VAL A 113 -0.14 2.58 -2.02
N VAL A 114 1.16 2.58 -1.73
CA VAL A 114 2.01 1.39 -1.89
C VAL A 114 2.42 0.89 -0.51
N VAL A 115 2.32 -0.42 -0.29
CA VAL A 115 2.87 -1.10 0.89
C VAL A 115 3.99 -2.03 0.46
N PRO A 116 5.27 -1.60 0.52
CA PRO A 116 6.42 -2.48 0.37
C PRO A 116 6.48 -3.45 1.55
N VAL A 117 6.74 -4.73 1.27
CA VAL A 117 6.85 -5.79 2.29
C VAL A 117 8.10 -6.63 2.05
N GLY A 118 8.85 -6.91 3.11
CA GLY A 118 10.09 -7.69 3.05
C GLY A 118 10.54 -8.22 4.41
N VAL A 119 11.63 -8.99 4.39
CA VAL A 119 12.33 -9.35 5.63
C VAL A 119 13.03 -8.10 6.16
N PRO A 120 12.78 -7.68 7.40
CA PRO A 120 13.43 -6.49 7.95
C PRO A 120 14.94 -6.74 8.07
N ALA A 121 15.75 -5.78 7.64
CA ALA A 121 17.20 -5.85 7.79
C ALA A 121 17.64 -5.63 9.25
N GLU A 122 16.82 -4.91 10.00
CA GLU A 122 17.05 -4.53 11.40
C GLU A 122 15.73 -4.57 12.16
N GLU A 123 15.78 -4.85 13.46
CA GLU A 123 14.64 -4.72 14.38
C GLU A 123 14.84 -3.48 15.26
N PRO A 124 14.31 -2.31 14.84
CA PRO A 124 14.43 -1.12 15.65
C PRO A 124 13.61 -1.24 16.93
N ALA A 125 14.07 -0.56 18.00
CA ALA A 125 13.30 -0.43 19.22
C ALA A 125 11.93 0.19 18.91
N THR A 126 10.86 -0.39 19.47
CA THR A 126 9.52 0.17 19.30
C THR A 126 9.43 1.46 20.13
N PRO A 127 9.24 2.63 19.49
CA PRO A 127 9.11 3.87 20.22
C PRO A 127 7.80 3.87 21.00
N ASP A 128 7.80 4.51 22.17
CA ASP A 128 6.57 4.74 22.92
C ASP A 128 5.55 5.53 22.06
N ARG A 129 4.29 5.11 22.15
CA ARG A 129 3.18 5.65 21.36
C ARG A 129 1.94 5.98 22.19
N THR A 130 1.98 5.87 23.53
CA THR A 130 0.78 5.98 24.38
C THR A 130 0.02 7.30 24.23
N ASP A 131 0.70 8.42 23.98
CA ASP A 131 0.10 9.76 24.03
C ASP A 131 0.43 10.62 22.79
N ARG A 132 0.33 10.04 21.60
CA ARG A 132 0.70 10.72 20.34
C ARG A 132 -0.31 11.75 19.83
N TYR A 133 -1.58 11.60 20.21
CA TYR A 133 -2.68 12.39 19.67
C TYR A 133 -3.56 12.90 20.80
N GLN A 134 -4.15 14.08 20.58
CA GLN A 134 -5.15 14.65 21.48
C GLN A 134 -6.44 13.81 21.45
N VAL A 135 -6.94 13.45 22.63
CA VAL A 135 -8.22 12.75 22.81
C VAL A 135 -9.08 13.56 23.77
N GLU A 136 -10.24 14.02 23.30
CA GLU A 136 -11.19 14.78 24.10
C GLU A 136 -12.38 13.89 24.49
N ASN A 137 -12.71 13.86 25.78
CA ASN A 137 -13.95 13.24 26.28
C ASN A 137 -14.99 14.35 26.46
N LEU A 138 -15.95 14.41 25.53
CA LEU A 138 -17.08 15.36 25.55
C LEU A 138 -18.24 14.86 26.40
#